data_AF-A0A252B290-F1
#
_entry.id   AF-A0A252B290-F1
#
_cell.length_a   1.000
_cell.length_b   1.000
_cell.length_c   1.000
_cell.angle_alpha   90.00
_cell.angle_beta   90.00
_cell.angle_gamma   90.00
#
_symmetry.space_group_name_H-M   'P 1'
#
loop_
_entity.id
_entity.type
_entity.pdbx_description
1 polymer ?
#
loop_
_entity_poly.entity_id
_entity_poly.type
_entity_poly.pdbx_seq_one_letter_code
_entity_poly.pdbx_strand_id
1 'polypeptide(L)'
;MEEIDFGKILHYDLKENPTLNRLFNTEKPNDKLWIKHGENSITFEDIPEDFLNHGDDIITNVVHLEYKIVDSKYFITHLDHEYIKYKLEDYEKREENPDIKGHGKIKTFKIDNSEIPLESSIFGMNFLAYIMICLFKNKDIVLEYFGYKYN
;
A
#
# COMPACT_ATOMS: atom_id res chain seq x y z
N MET A 1 -4.83 8.22 16.89
CA MET A 1 -5.25 9.04 15.72
C MET A 1 -4.12 8.92 14.71
N GLU A 2 -4.31 8.42 13.51
CA GLU A 2 -3.19 8.39 12.57
C GLU A 2 -2.99 9.80 11.99
N GLU A 3 -1.77 10.09 11.57
CA GLU A 3 -1.41 11.37 10.97
C GLU A 3 -0.79 11.14 9.60
N ILE A 4 -1.07 12.09 8.71
CA ILE A 4 -0.46 12.13 7.39
C ILE A 4 0.80 12.99 7.53
N ASP A 5 1.96 12.35 7.47
CA ASP A 5 3.25 13.05 7.45
C ASP A 5 3.33 13.98 6.23
N PHE A 6 2.92 13.43 5.08
CA PHE A 6 2.62 14.17 3.86
C PHE A 6 1.73 13.32 2.95
N GLY A 7 0.66 13.91 2.41
CA GLY A 7 -0.33 13.17 1.62
C GLY A 7 -1.79 13.63 1.81
N LYS A 8 -2.73 12.77 1.39
CA LYS A 8 -4.16 12.87 1.72
C LYS A 8 -4.83 11.49 1.75
N ILE A 9 -5.99 11.41 2.40
CA ILE A 9 -6.95 10.30 2.21
C ILE A 9 -7.21 10.11 0.71
N LEU A 10 -7.37 8.86 0.27
CA LEU A 10 -7.60 8.49 -1.12
C LEU A 10 -8.69 9.35 -1.75
N HIS A 11 -8.35 10.02 -2.84
CA HIS A 11 -9.30 10.63 -3.74
C HIS A 11 -9.61 9.66 -4.90
N TYR A 12 -10.89 9.41 -5.19
CA TYR A 12 -11.29 8.46 -6.24
C TYR A 12 -10.94 8.93 -7.65
N ASP A 13 -10.81 10.24 -7.88
CA ASP A 13 -10.04 10.72 -9.02
C ASP A 13 -8.55 10.57 -8.71
N LEU A 14 -7.94 9.49 -9.21
CA LEU A 14 -6.57 9.11 -8.84
C LEU A 14 -5.55 10.19 -9.18
N LYS A 15 -5.78 10.98 -10.24
CA LYS A 15 -4.90 12.07 -10.67
C LYS A 15 -4.78 13.22 -9.67
N GLU A 16 -5.76 13.35 -8.79
CA GLU A 16 -5.76 14.37 -7.74
C GLU A 16 -4.89 13.95 -6.54
N ASN A 17 -4.49 12.67 -6.44
CA ASN A 17 -3.63 12.20 -5.36
C ASN A 17 -2.18 12.66 -5.57
N PRO A 18 -1.46 12.98 -4.47
CA PRO A 18 -0.05 13.29 -4.58
C PRO A 18 0.71 12.03 -5.02
N THR A 19 1.80 12.26 -5.75
CA THR A 19 2.64 11.18 -6.31
C THR A 19 3.25 10.28 -5.24
N LEU A 20 3.39 10.79 -4.02
CA LEU A 20 3.88 10.05 -2.87
C LEU A 20 3.08 10.46 -1.62
N ASN A 21 2.62 9.47 -0.85
CA ASN A 21 2.06 9.64 0.48
C ASN A 21 2.84 8.79 1.48
N ARG A 22 3.00 9.31 2.70
CA ARG A 22 3.36 8.54 3.89
C ARG A 22 2.32 8.81 4.98
N LEU A 23 1.72 7.74 5.47
CA LEU A 23 0.85 7.77 6.64
C LEU A 23 1.52 6.99 7.77
N PHE A 24 1.32 7.43 9.01
CA PHE A 24 1.83 6.76 10.20
C PHE A 24 0.83 6.86 11.36
N ASN A 25 0.89 5.90 12.28
CA ASN A 25 0.08 5.96 13.50
C ASN A 25 0.77 6.85 14.55
N THR A 26 0.09 7.87 15.10
CA THR A 26 0.73 8.72 16.13
C THR A 26 1.07 7.98 17.43
N GLU A 27 0.36 6.88 17.74
CA GLU A 27 0.63 6.03 18.89
C GLU A 27 1.76 5.03 18.62
N LYS A 28 2.03 4.74 17.33
CA LYS A 28 3.12 3.88 16.85
C LYS A 28 3.77 4.52 15.62
N PRO A 29 4.57 5.58 15.79
CA PRO A 29 5.05 6.41 14.67
C PRO A 29 6.01 5.68 13.72
N ASN A 30 6.48 4.50 14.12
CA ASN A 30 7.31 3.63 13.30
C ASN A 30 6.47 2.74 12.36
N ASP A 31 5.19 2.50 12.66
CA ASP A 31 4.25 1.86 11.74
C ASP A 31 3.89 2.86 10.63
N LYS A 32 4.28 2.54 9.40
CA LYS A 32 4.13 3.42 8.23
C LYS A 32 3.48 2.69 7.06
N LEU A 33 2.75 3.45 6.25
CA LEU A 33 2.26 3.02 4.94
C LEU A 33 2.81 3.97 3.87
N TRP A 34 3.59 3.42 2.95
CA TRP A 34 4.04 4.14 1.76
C TRP A 34 3.09 3.94 0.60
N ILE A 35 2.74 5.03 -0.08
CA ILE A 35 1.84 4.99 -1.24
C ILE A 35 2.45 5.82 -2.37
N LYS A 36 2.83 5.17 -3.46
CA LYS A 36 3.46 5.81 -4.63
C LYS A 36 2.54 5.70 -5.84
N HIS A 37 2.09 6.85 -6.36
CA HIS A 37 1.31 6.95 -7.58
C HIS A 37 2.27 7.18 -8.76
N GLY A 38 2.23 6.27 -9.73
CA GLY A 38 2.82 6.43 -11.06
C GLY A 38 1.78 6.94 -12.06
N GLU A 39 2.13 6.96 -13.35
CA GLU A 39 1.23 7.44 -14.41
C GLU A 39 -0.09 6.65 -14.49
N ASN A 40 0.01 5.32 -14.41
CA ASN A 40 -1.14 4.40 -14.44
C ASN A 40 -1.00 3.26 -13.42
N SER A 41 -0.26 3.49 -12.34
CA SER A 41 0.02 2.47 -11.33
C SER A 41 0.00 3.06 -9.93
N ILE A 42 -0.29 2.23 -8.93
CA ILE A 42 -0.12 2.58 -7.53
C ILE A 42 0.63 1.46 -6.83
N THR A 43 1.60 1.81 -5.99
CA THR A 43 2.29 0.86 -5.12
C THR A 43 2.04 1.23 -3.68
N PHE A 44 1.59 0.26 -2.90
CA PHE A 44 1.42 0.33 -1.45
C PHE A 44 2.46 -0.56 -0.79
N GLU A 45 3.15 -0.06 0.22
CA GLU A 45 4.09 -0.86 1.01
C GLU A 45 3.88 -0.64 2.50
N ASP A 46 3.67 -1.75 3.20
CA ASP A 46 3.52 -1.82 4.65
C ASP A 46 4.90 -1.90 5.32
N ILE A 47 5.23 -0.89 6.13
CA ILE A 47 6.47 -0.80 6.91
C ILE A 47 6.09 -0.89 8.39
N PRO A 48 6.04 -2.09 8.97
CA PRO A 48 5.70 -2.28 10.38
C PRO A 48 6.93 -2.10 11.29
N GLU A 49 6.72 -1.52 12.47
CA GLU A 49 7.70 -1.50 13.54
C GLU A 49 8.06 -2.93 14.00
N ASP A 50 7.03 -3.75 14.21
CA ASP A 50 7.17 -5.19 14.45
C ASP A 50 7.23 -5.94 13.13
N PHE A 51 8.40 -5.96 12.51
CA PHE A 51 8.60 -6.64 11.23
C PHE A 51 8.82 -8.15 11.37
N LEU A 52 8.43 -8.90 10.34
CA LEU A 52 8.66 -10.33 10.27
C LEU A 52 10.09 -10.60 9.80
N ASN A 53 10.80 -11.47 10.52
CA ASN A 53 12.10 -11.98 10.12
C ASN A 53 11.97 -13.34 9.44
N HIS A 54 12.67 -13.52 8.31
CA HIS A 54 12.85 -14.81 7.65
C HIS A 54 14.35 -15.07 7.46
N GLY A 55 14.95 -15.76 8.43
CA GLY A 55 16.42 -15.79 8.55
C GLY A 55 16.93 -14.40 8.90
N ASP A 56 17.90 -13.90 8.13
CA ASP A 56 18.48 -12.56 8.30
C ASP A 56 17.77 -11.48 7.47
N ASP A 57 16.62 -11.80 6.88
CA ASP A 57 15.86 -10.90 6.03
C ASP A 57 14.63 -10.36 6.76
N ILE A 58 14.46 -9.04 6.71
CA ILE A 58 13.24 -8.34 7.10
C ILE A 58 12.27 -8.36 5.93
N ILE A 59 10.99 -8.66 6.20
CA ILE A 59 9.97 -8.81 5.18
C ILE A 59 8.90 -7.71 5.28
N THR A 60 8.70 -6.98 4.18
CA THR A 60 7.58 -6.05 4.01
C THR A 60 6.54 -6.62 3.03
N ASN A 61 5.29 -6.16 3.15
CA ASN A 61 4.22 -6.51 2.22
C ASN A 61 4.02 -5.38 1.21
N VAL A 62 4.01 -5.71 -0.07
CA VAL A 62 3.76 -4.77 -1.15
C VAL A 62 2.53 -5.20 -1.94
N VAL A 63 1.63 -4.25 -2.17
CA VAL A 63 0.57 -4.37 -3.17
C VAL A 63 0.86 -3.39 -4.31
N HIS A 64 1.03 -3.91 -5.51
CA HIS A 64 1.20 -3.10 -6.72
C HIS A 64 0.00 -3.28 -7.63
N LEU A 65 -0.55 -2.20 -8.15
CA LEU A 65 -1.64 -2.24 -9.11
C LEU A 65 -1.35 -1.38 -10.33
N GLU A 66 -1.93 -1.78 -11.46
CA GLU A 66 -2.03 -0.97 -12.67
C GLU A 66 -3.49 -0.78 -13.04
N TYR A 67 -3.82 0.37 -13.61
CA TYR A 67 -5.19 0.71 -13.98
C TYR A 67 -5.28 1.38 -15.35
N LYS A 68 -6.46 1.25 -15.97
CA LYS A 68 -6.85 2.01 -17.15
C LYS A 68 -8.00 2.96 -16.82
N ILE A 69 -8.14 4.01 -17.64
CA ILE A 69 -9.25 4.95 -17.56
C ILE A 69 -10.15 4.74 -18.77
N VAL A 70 -11.43 4.50 -18.53
CA VAL A 70 -12.47 4.36 -19.57
C VAL A 70 -13.66 5.19 -19.13
N ASP A 71 -14.12 6.13 -19.97
CA ASP A 71 -15.26 7.01 -19.68
C ASP A 71 -15.17 7.69 -18.29
N SER A 72 -13.99 8.23 -17.97
CA SER A 72 -13.68 8.87 -16.68
C SER A 72 -13.79 7.95 -15.45
N LYS A 73 -13.81 6.63 -15.64
CA LYS A 73 -13.79 5.63 -14.57
C LYS A 73 -12.49 4.85 -14.58
N TYR A 74 -12.01 4.52 -13.39
CA TYR A 74 -10.78 3.78 -13.17
C TYR A 74 -11.06 2.28 -13.04
N PHE A 75 -10.31 1.46 -13.78
CA PHE A 75 -10.41 0.01 -13.75
C PHE A 75 -9.04 -0.60 -13.49
N ILE A 76 -8.94 -1.43 -12.45
CA ILE A 76 -7.74 -2.20 -12.13
C ILE A 76 -7.59 -3.30 -13.18
N THR A 77 -6.42 -3.30 -13.82
CA THR A 77 -6.03 -4.24 -14.88
C THR A 77 -5.02 -5.28 -14.39
N HIS A 78 -4.18 -4.90 -13.44
CA HIS A 78 -3.20 -5.76 -12.80
C HIS A 78 -3.19 -5.51 -11.29
N LEU A 79 -3.01 -6.57 -10.50
CA LEU A 79 -2.82 -6.50 -9.06
C LEU A 79 -1.85 -7.59 -8.64
N ASP A 80 -0.72 -7.19 -8.06
CA ASP A 80 0.30 -8.07 -7.50
C ASP A 80 0.37 -7.88 -5.98
N HIS A 81 0.56 -8.99 -5.26
CA HIS A 81 1.05 -8.94 -3.88
C HIS A 81 2.37 -9.67 -3.75
N GLU A 82 3.29 -9.05 -3.03
CA GLU A 82 4.68 -9.41 -3.03
C GLU A 82 5.30 -9.17 -1.65
N TYR A 83 6.09 -10.14 -1.20
CA TYR A 83 7.01 -9.93 -0.10
C TYR A 83 8.29 -9.32 -0.63
N ILE A 84 8.73 -8.20 -0.05
CA ILE A 84 10.05 -7.63 -0.33
C ILE A 84 10.98 -7.95 0.84
N LYS A 85 12.20 -8.35 0.51
CA LYS A 85 13.24 -8.72 1.49
C LYS A 85 14.24 -7.60 1.61
N TYR A 86 14.55 -7.23 2.85
CA TYR A 86 15.55 -6.22 3.19
C TYR A 86 16.58 -6.81 4.14
N LYS A 87 17.83 -6.35 4.02
CA LYS A 87 18.77 -6.40 5.15
C LYS A 87 18.44 -5.27 6.11
N LEU A 88 18.79 -5.44 7.39
CA LEU A 88 18.49 -4.44 8.43
C LEU A 88 18.92 -3.03 8.03
N GLU A 89 20.16 -2.86 7.55
CA GLU A 89 20.68 -1.55 7.14
C GLU A 89 19.91 -0.89 5.99
N ASP A 90 19.30 -1.68 5.10
CA ASP A 90 18.49 -1.15 4.00
C ASP A 90 17.05 -0.91 4.44
N TYR A 91 16.55 -1.72 5.39
CA TYR A 91 15.25 -1.49 6.02
C TYR A 91 15.22 -0.17 6.77
N GLU A 92 16.21 0.11 7.61
CA GLU A 92 16.33 1.37 8.37
C GLU A 92 16.34 2.60 7.43
N LYS A 93 16.96 2.47 6.25
CA LYS A 93 16.91 3.53 5.22
C LYS A 93 15.54 3.59 4.53
N ARG A 94 14.90 2.44 4.28
CA ARG A 94 13.59 2.31 3.64
C ARG A 94 12.49 2.98 4.45
N GLU A 95 12.59 2.96 5.77
CA GLU A 95 11.64 3.61 6.69
C GLU A 95 11.49 5.11 6.41
N GLU A 96 12.55 5.77 5.95
CA GLU A 96 12.58 7.20 5.66
C GLU A 96 12.61 7.51 4.16
N ASN A 97 12.97 6.54 3.30
CA ASN A 97 13.11 6.75 1.87
C ASN A 97 12.41 5.64 1.05
N PRO A 98 11.37 5.99 0.26
CA PRO A 98 10.62 5.04 -0.56
C PRO A 98 11.34 4.48 -1.77
N ASP A 99 12.51 5.01 -2.11
CA ASP A 99 13.27 4.54 -3.26
C ASP A 99 14.33 3.49 -2.92
N ILE A 100 14.47 3.13 -1.63
CA ILE A 100 15.35 2.04 -1.20
C ILE A 100 14.76 0.69 -1.62
N LYS A 101 15.50 -0.05 -2.45
CA LYS A 101 15.05 -1.34 -2.97
C LYS A 101 15.49 -2.47 -2.04
N GLY A 102 14.60 -3.43 -1.81
CA GLY A 102 14.98 -4.69 -1.18
C GLY A 102 15.89 -5.53 -2.08
N HIS A 103 16.63 -6.45 -1.48
CA HIS A 103 17.54 -7.36 -2.20
C HIS A 103 16.84 -8.60 -2.78
N GLY A 104 15.58 -8.83 -2.40
CA GLY A 104 14.81 -9.98 -2.85
C GLY A 104 13.31 -9.71 -2.89
N LYS A 105 12.60 -10.49 -3.69
CA LYS A 105 11.17 -10.33 -3.93
C LYS A 105 10.51 -11.68 -4.16
N ILE A 106 9.38 -11.93 -3.50
CA ILE A 106 8.56 -13.13 -3.67
C ILE A 106 7.14 -12.72 -3.96
N LYS A 107 6.67 -12.99 -5.18
CA LYS A 107 5.26 -12.78 -5.55
C LYS A 107 4.40 -13.89 -4.95
N THR A 108 3.34 -13.54 -4.23
CA THR A 108 2.45 -14.52 -3.58
C THR A 108 1.17 -14.73 -4.36
N PHE A 109 0.62 -13.68 -4.97
CA PHE A 109 -0.47 -13.79 -5.93
C PHE A 109 -0.38 -12.69 -6.98
N LYS A 110 -1.10 -12.92 -8.09
CA LYS A 110 -1.38 -11.90 -9.09
C LYS A 110 -2.77 -12.04 -9.68
N ILE A 111 -3.29 -10.93 -10.16
CA ILE A 111 -4.46 -10.83 -11.03
C ILE A 111 -4.01 -10.06 -12.26
N ASP A 112 -4.22 -10.63 -13.44
CA ASP A 112 -3.86 -9.99 -14.72
C ASP A 112 -5.09 -9.87 -15.63
N ASN A 113 -5.05 -8.90 -16.55
CA ASN A 113 -6.08 -8.65 -17.56
C ASN A 113 -7.49 -8.52 -16.96
N SER A 114 -7.59 -7.92 -15.77
CA SER A 114 -8.88 -7.69 -15.12
C SER A 114 -9.55 -6.40 -15.61
N GLU A 115 -10.83 -6.28 -15.28
CA GLU A 115 -11.59 -5.03 -15.43
C GLU A 115 -12.33 -4.71 -14.14
N ILE A 116 -11.63 -4.74 -13.00
CA ILE A 116 -12.23 -4.50 -11.68
C ILE A 116 -12.38 -2.97 -11.52
N PRO A 117 -13.60 -2.42 -11.40
CA PRO A 117 -13.77 -1.00 -11.09
C PRO A 117 -13.08 -0.64 -9.78
N LEU A 118 -12.37 0.48 -9.72
CA LEU A 118 -11.68 0.95 -8.49
C LEU A 118 -12.64 1.11 -7.30
N GLU A 119 -13.88 1.52 -7.59
CA GLU A 119 -14.96 1.72 -6.60
C GLU A 119 -15.68 0.43 -6.21
N SER A 120 -15.24 -0.73 -6.72
CA SER A 120 -15.84 -2.02 -6.35
C SER A 120 -15.76 -2.26 -4.84
N SER A 121 -16.78 -2.88 -4.29
CA SER A 121 -16.82 -3.24 -2.87
C SER A 121 -17.05 -4.73 -2.65
N ILE A 122 -16.46 -5.25 -1.57
CA ILE A 122 -16.66 -6.59 -1.04
C ILE A 122 -17.08 -6.43 0.43
N PHE A 123 -18.18 -7.07 0.82
CA PHE A 123 -18.75 -6.97 2.18
C PHE A 123 -18.96 -5.52 2.67
N GLY A 124 -19.28 -4.59 1.76
CA GLY A 124 -19.49 -3.17 2.07
C GLY A 124 -18.21 -2.34 2.24
N MET A 125 -17.04 -2.92 2.00
CA MET A 125 -15.73 -2.25 2.01
C MET A 125 -15.14 -2.18 0.61
N ASN A 126 -14.38 -1.14 0.29
CA ASN A 126 -13.64 -1.04 -0.97
C ASN A 126 -12.77 -2.30 -1.17
N PHE A 127 -12.79 -2.84 -2.39
CA PHE A 127 -12.07 -4.06 -2.75
C PHE A 127 -10.58 -4.00 -2.38
N LEU A 128 -9.90 -2.91 -2.71
CA LEU A 128 -8.48 -2.74 -2.41
C LEU A 128 -8.22 -2.61 -0.91
N ALA A 129 -9.06 -1.85 -0.20
CA ALA A 129 -8.99 -1.76 1.25
C ALA A 129 -9.10 -3.15 1.89
N TYR A 130 -10.08 -3.95 1.46
CA TYR A 130 -10.29 -5.31 1.96
C TYR A 130 -9.08 -6.21 1.73
N ILE A 131 -8.50 -6.19 0.52
CA ILE A 131 -7.29 -6.97 0.21
C ILE A 131 -6.13 -6.53 1.11
N MET A 132 -5.88 -5.24 1.26
CA MET A 132 -4.77 -4.74 2.06
C MET A 132 -4.93 -5.04 3.55
N ILE A 133 -6.12 -4.92 4.15
CA ILE A 133 -6.31 -5.29 5.57
C ILE A 133 -6.14 -6.79 5.85
N CYS A 134 -6.28 -7.64 4.83
CA CYS A 134 -5.99 -9.07 4.93
C CYS A 134 -4.49 -9.37 4.89
N LEU A 135 -3.70 -8.52 4.23
CA LEU A 135 -2.28 -8.76 3.94
C LEU A 135 -1.34 -7.98 4.88
N PHE A 136 -1.68 -6.73 5.16
CA PHE A 136 -0.83 -5.79 5.88
C PHE A 136 -1.02 -5.90 7.39
N LYS A 137 0.04 -5.58 8.13
CA LYS A 137 0.03 -5.46 9.58
C LYS A 137 -0.64 -4.15 10.02
N ASN A 138 -0.35 -3.04 9.35
CA ASN A 138 -0.84 -1.69 9.72
C ASN A 138 -2.25 -1.44 9.16
N LYS A 139 -3.22 -2.24 9.61
CA LYS A 139 -4.59 -2.26 9.06
C LYS A 139 -5.37 -0.98 9.32
N ASP A 140 -5.13 -0.38 10.47
CA ASP A 140 -5.65 0.91 10.91
C ASP A 140 -5.26 2.01 9.91
N ILE A 141 -3.96 2.13 9.58
CA ILE A 141 -3.43 3.08 8.59
C ILE A 141 -4.06 2.87 7.20
N VAL A 142 -4.21 1.61 6.80
CA VAL A 142 -4.91 1.27 5.54
C VAL A 142 -6.34 1.76 5.58
N LEU A 143 -7.08 1.51 6.66
CA LEU A 143 -8.48 1.91 6.77
C LEU A 143 -8.63 3.43 6.73
N GLU A 144 -7.78 4.18 7.43
CA GLU A 144 -7.79 5.65 7.39
C GLU A 144 -7.50 6.19 5.99
N TYR A 145 -6.52 5.61 5.28
CA TYR A 145 -6.23 6.02 3.90
C TYR A 145 -7.45 5.91 2.98
N PHE A 146 -8.32 4.93 3.21
CA PHE A 146 -9.59 4.76 2.46
C PHE A 146 -10.77 5.53 3.08
N GLY A 147 -10.57 6.30 4.14
CA GLY A 147 -11.59 7.11 4.80
C GLY A 147 -12.51 6.33 5.74
N TYR A 148 -12.15 5.11 6.13
CA TYR A 148 -12.86 4.36 7.15
C TYR A 148 -12.43 4.84 8.54
N LYS A 149 -13.39 4.97 9.47
CA LYS A 149 -13.09 5.30 10.86
C LYS A 149 -12.87 4.04 11.68
N TYR A 150 -11.77 3.99 12.43
CA TYR A 150 -11.57 3.03 13.50
C TYR A 150 -12.32 3.54 14.75
N ASN A 151 -13.26 2.75 15.27
CA ASN A 151 -13.96 3.05 16.53
C ASN A 151 -13.31 2.30 17.69
#